data_AF-A0A6G1JPN7-F1
#
_entry.id   AF-A0A6G1JPN7-F1
#
_cell.length_a   1.000
_cell.length_b   1.000
_cell.length_c   1.000
_cell.angle_alpha   90.00
_cell.angle_beta   90.00
_cell.angle_gamma   90.00
#
_symmetry.space_group_name_H-M   'P 1'
#
loop_
_entity.id
_entity.type
_entity.pdbx_description
1 polymer ?
#
loop_
_entity_poly.entity_id
_entity_poly.type
_entity_poly.pdbx_seq_one_letter_code
_entity_poly.pdbx_strand_id
1 'polypeptide(L)'
;RWLETAETLGWGCLCLMPYDTITSSWVEQGLRAAEFTIWLALVKKVNKQAIGVGNAIGDWLGQDCIAGGPIAPKELLGIETVPLAEGARFEEVAD
;
A
#
# COMPACT_ATOMS: atom_id res chain seq x y z
N ARG A 1 11.22 -12.92 0.98
CA ARG A 1 10.30 -12.24 1.93
C ARG A 1 9.58 -11.08 1.28
N TRP A 2 10.26 -10.10 0.69
CA TRP A 2 9.57 -9.06 -0.09
C TRP A 2 8.71 -9.59 -1.24
N LEU A 3 9.21 -10.61 -1.96
CA LEU A 3 8.41 -11.31 -2.98
C LEU A 3 7.14 -11.92 -2.35
N GLU A 4 7.28 -12.67 -1.26
CA GLU A 4 6.15 -13.27 -0.53
C GLU A 4 5.16 -12.23 0.02
N THR A 5 5.65 -11.06 0.47
CA THR A 5 4.81 -9.92 0.84
C THR A 5 3.97 -9.47 -0.36
N ALA A 6 4.61 -9.23 -1.49
CA ALA A 6 3.94 -8.75 -2.70
C ALA A 6 2.94 -9.77 -3.25
N GLU A 7 3.27 -11.07 -3.21
CA GLU A 7 2.36 -12.15 -3.61
C GLU A 7 1.16 -12.26 -2.66
N THR A 8 1.34 -12.00 -1.36
CA THR A 8 0.27 -12.18 -0.36
C THR A 8 -0.65 -10.96 -0.25
N LEU A 9 -0.08 -9.76 -0.31
CA LEU A 9 -0.75 -8.49 -0.07
C LEU A 9 -1.04 -7.71 -1.37
N GLY A 10 -0.47 -8.12 -2.51
CA GLY A 10 -0.55 -7.43 -3.79
C GLY A 10 0.65 -6.52 -4.03
N TRP A 11 1.13 -6.44 -5.27
CA TRP A 11 2.36 -5.71 -5.62
C TRP A 11 2.31 -4.21 -5.27
N GLY A 12 1.15 -3.57 -5.40
CA GLY A 12 1.01 -2.16 -5.04
C GLY A 12 1.10 -1.88 -3.54
N CYS A 13 1.07 -2.91 -2.67
CA CYS A 13 1.31 -2.72 -1.24
C CYS A 13 2.72 -2.17 -0.96
N LEU A 14 3.68 -2.44 -1.84
CA LEU A 14 5.06 -1.98 -1.70
C LEU A 14 5.15 -0.45 -1.79
N CYS A 15 4.25 0.20 -2.52
CA CYS A 15 4.16 1.66 -2.61
C CYS A 15 3.57 2.30 -1.34
N LEU A 16 2.89 1.51 -0.50
CA LEU A 16 2.20 1.99 0.70
C LEU A 16 2.94 1.62 1.99
N MET A 17 4.02 0.84 1.90
CA MET A 17 4.79 0.42 3.06
C MET A 17 5.69 1.56 3.55
N PRO A 18 5.47 2.08 4.78
CA PRO A 18 6.30 3.13 5.34
C PRO A 18 7.70 2.59 5.64
N TYR A 19 8.70 3.09 4.90
CA TYR A 19 10.08 2.59 4.96
C TYR A 19 10.77 2.84 6.30
N ASP A 20 10.37 3.89 7.01
CA ASP A 20 10.86 4.26 8.34
C ASP A 20 10.40 3.29 9.44
N THR A 21 9.22 2.71 9.26
CA THR A 21 8.57 1.82 10.24
C THR A 21 8.80 0.34 9.89
N ILE A 22 8.71 -0.01 8.61
CA ILE A 22 8.88 -1.37 8.10
C ILE A 22 10.16 -1.40 7.25
N THR A 23 11.29 -1.45 7.95
CA THR A 23 12.61 -1.49 7.31
C THR A 23 12.86 -2.84 6.63
N SER A 24 13.71 -2.86 5.61
CA SER A 24 14.15 -4.09 4.95
C SER A 24 14.79 -5.07 5.93
N SER A 25 15.57 -4.59 6.91
CA SER A 25 16.16 -5.45 7.94
C SER A 25 15.11 -6.10 8.84
N TRP A 26 14.03 -5.39 9.16
CA TRP A 26 12.95 -5.97 9.96
C TRP A 26 12.22 -7.09 9.20
N VAL A 27 11.83 -6.82 7.94
CA VAL A 27 11.18 -7.80 7.07
C VAL A 27 12.08 -9.02 6.83
N GLU A 28 13.37 -8.80 6.56
CA GLU A 28 14.30 -9.86 6.15
C GLU A 28 14.89 -10.65 7.33
N GLN A 29 15.19 -9.98 8.44
CA GLN A 29 16.03 -10.53 9.51
C GLN A 29 15.34 -10.52 10.89
N GLY A 30 14.41 -9.59 11.13
CA GLY A 30 13.75 -9.43 12.44
C GLY A 30 12.77 -10.54 12.78
N LEU A 31 11.97 -10.99 11.82
CA LEU A 31 10.98 -12.05 12.02
C LEU A 31 11.54 -13.43 11.64
N ARG A 32 11.08 -14.49 12.29
CA ARG A 32 11.24 -15.87 11.79
C ARG A 32 10.21 -16.15 10.69
N ALA A 33 10.41 -17.20 9.90
CA ALA A 33 9.51 -17.53 8.80
C ALA A 33 8.03 -17.67 9.23
N ALA A 34 7.76 -18.39 10.33
CA ALA A 34 6.39 -18.55 10.83
C ALA A 34 5.77 -17.23 11.32
N GLU A 35 6.56 -16.39 11.99
CA GLU A 35 6.10 -15.09 12.48
C GLU A 35 5.80 -14.13 11.32
N PHE A 36 6.61 -14.20 10.26
CA PHE A 36 6.40 -13.44 9.03
C PHE A 36 5.09 -13.82 8.34
N THR A 37 4.79 -15.12 8.20
CA THR A 37 3.51 -15.57 7.64
C THR A 37 2.30 -15.11 8.48
N ILE A 38 2.40 -15.20 9.81
CA ILE A 38 1.35 -14.71 10.72
C ILE A 38 1.16 -13.20 10.56
N TRP A 39 2.25 -12.45 10.47
CA TRP A 39 2.22 -11.01 10.27
C TRP A 39 1.52 -10.63 8.95
N LEU A 40 1.86 -11.28 7.84
CA LEU A 40 1.19 -11.05 6.55
C LEU A 40 -0.32 -11.32 6.63
N ALA A 41 -0.71 -12.43 7.26
CA ALA A 41 -2.12 -12.77 7.47
C ALA A 41 -2.84 -11.72 8.33
N LEU A 42 -2.18 -11.21 9.37
CA LEU A 42 -2.72 -10.17 10.23
C LEU A 42 -2.92 -8.87 9.45
N VAL A 43 -1.89 -8.38 8.73
CA VAL A 43 -1.97 -7.15 7.92
C VAL A 43 -3.13 -7.22 6.94
N LYS A 44 -3.27 -8.33 6.23
CA LYS A 44 -4.37 -8.55 5.28
C LYS A 44 -5.75 -8.49 5.95
N LYS A 45 -5.84 -8.95 7.20
CA LYS A 45 -7.09 -8.95 7.97
C LYS A 45 -7.44 -7.57 8.53
N VAL A 46 -6.46 -6.84 9.07
CA VAL A 46 -6.70 -5.59 9.81
C VAL A 46 -6.70 -4.37 8.90
N ASN A 47 -5.87 -4.34 7.86
CA ASN A 47 -5.66 -3.17 7.00
C ASN A 47 -6.31 -3.34 5.62
N LYS A 48 -7.58 -3.78 5.59
CA LYS A 48 -8.29 -4.05 4.32
C LYS A 48 -8.32 -2.85 3.37
N GLN A 49 -8.40 -1.63 3.90
CA GLN A 49 -8.37 -0.42 3.08
C GLN A 49 -7.01 -0.25 2.39
N ALA A 50 -5.90 -0.38 3.11
CA ALA A 50 -4.56 -0.30 2.52
C ALA A 50 -4.35 -1.39 1.46
N ILE A 51 -4.86 -2.61 1.69
CA ILE A 51 -4.84 -3.68 0.68
C ILE A 51 -5.69 -3.30 -0.53
N GLY A 52 -6.88 -2.73 -0.33
CA GLY A 52 -7.73 -2.26 -1.42
C GLY A 52 -7.05 -1.19 -2.28
N VAL A 53 -6.44 -0.18 -1.65
CA VAL A 53 -5.67 0.86 -2.35
C VAL A 53 -4.45 0.27 -3.05
N GLY A 54 -3.72 -0.63 -2.38
CA GLY A 54 -2.56 -1.31 -2.97
C GLY A 54 -2.94 -2.13 -4.20
N ASN A 55 -4.08 -2.83 -4.17
CA ASN A 55 -4.59 -3.54 -5.34
C ASN A 55 -4.96 -2.57 -6.47
N ALA A 56 -5.64 -1.46 -6.17
CA ALA A 56 -5.97 -0.45 -7.18
C ALA A 56 -4.72 0.16 -7.84
N ILE A 57 -3.65 0.40 -7.07
CA ILE A 57 -2.34 0.82 -7.60
C ILE A 57 -1.75 -0.29 -8.49
N GLY A 58 -1.81 -1.55 -8.05
CA GLY A 58 -1.35 -2.69 -8.83
C GLY A 58 -2.09 -2.82 -10.17
N ASP A 59 -3.41 -2.65 -10.17
CA ASP A 59 -4.25 -2.69 -11.37
C ASP A 59 -3.92 -1.53 -12.33
N TRP A 60 -3.72 -0.32 -11.80
CA TRP A 60 -3.30 0.84 -12.58
C TRP A 60 -1.92 0.62 -13.22
N LEU A 61 -0.94 0.15 -12.46
CA LEU A 61 0.39 -0.23 -12.98
C LEU A 61 0.26 -1.28 -14.08
N GLY A 62 -0.58 -2.29 -13.87
CA GLY A 62 -0.72 -3.44 -14.76
C GLY A 62 0.51 -4.34 -14.75
N GLN A 63 0.35 -5.53 -15.33
CA GLN A 63 1.35 -6.60 -15.26
C GLN A 63 2.69 -6.22 -15.89
N ASP A 64 2.69 -5.48 -17.00
CA ASP A 64 3.92 -5.08 -17.68
C ASP A 64 4.79 -4.18 -16.81
N CYS A 65 4.20 -3.21 -16.10
CA CYS A 65 4.93 -2.34 -15.19
C CYS A 65 5.42 -3.11 -13.94
N ILE A 66 4.60 -4.02 -13.41
CA ILE A 66 5.00 -4.90 -12.28
C ILE A 66 6.19 -5.78 -12.67
N ALA A 67 6.25 -6.25 -13.92
CA ALA A 67 7.38 -7.02 -14.45
C ALA A 67 8.63 -6.17 -14.74
N GLY A 68 8.63 -4.88 -14.42
CA GLY A 68 9.75 -3.96 -14.64
C GLY A 68 9.68 -3.18 -15.96
N GLY A 69 8.54 -3.21 -16.65
CA GLY A 69 8.27 -2.41 -17.83
C GLY A 69 8.12 -0.91 -17.54
N PRO A 70 8.08 -0.06 -18.59
CA PRO A 70 8.02 1.38 -18.43
C PRO A 70 6.67 1.86 -17.88
N ILE A 71 6.72 2.75 -16.89
CA ILE A 71 5.54 3.41 -16.30
C ILE A 71 5.17 4.71 -17.04
N ALA A 72 6.12 5.32 -17.77
CA ALA A 72 5.92 6.55 -18.53
C ALA A 72 4.67 6.62 -19.44
N PRO A 73 4.18 5.53 -20.07
CA PRO A 73 2.97 5.59 -20.89
C PRO A 73 1.66 5.57 -20.07
N LYS A 74 1.70 5.42 -18.74
CA LYS A 74 0.51 5.41 -17.88
C LYS A 74 0.02 6.82 -17.57
N GLU A 75 -1.29 6.99 -17.50
CA GLU A 75 -1.91 8.25 -17.06
C GLU A 75 -1.54 8.55 -15.61
N LEU A 76 -1.15 9.80 -15.33
CA LEU A 76 -0.77 10.24 -13.98
C LEU A 76 -1.95 10.08 -13.02
N LEU A 77 -1.71 9.40 -11.88
CA LEU A 77 -2.66 9.36 -10.79
C LEU A 77 -2.78 10.76 -10.16
N GLY A 78 -3.98 11.34 -10.25
CA GLY A 78 -4.32 12.61 -9.62
C GLY A 78 -5.16 12.40 -8.35
N ILE A 79 -5.11 13.38 -7.44
CA ILE A 79 -6.07 13.47 -6.34
C ILE A 79 -7.22 14.33 -6.83
N GLU A 80 -8.38 13.73 -7.05
CA GLU A 80 -9.60 14.49 -7.27
C GLU A 80 -10.11 15.02 -5.93
N THR A 81 -10.03 16.34 -5.72
CA THR A 81 -10.73 16.97 -4.61
C THR A 81 -12.22 16.92 -4.92
N VAL A 82 -12.95 16.04 -4.22
CA VAL A 82 -14.42 16.16 -4.17
C VAL A 82 -14.70 17.55 -3.62
N PRO A 83 -15.46 18.41 -4.33
CA PRO A 83 -15.83 19.71 -3.79
C PRO A 83 -16.52 19.47 -2.44
N LEU A 84 -15.97 20.03 -1.37
CA LEU A 84 -16.70 20.13 -0.11
C LEU A 84 -18.02 20.84 -0.44
N ALA A 85 -19.15 20.19 -0.17
CA ALA A 85 -20.46 20.80 -0.33
C ALA A 85 -20.41 22.20 0.33
N GLU A 86 -20.87 23.23 -0.39
CA GLU A 86 -20.90 24.61 0.10
C GLU A 86 -21.53 24.63 1.50
N GLY A 87 -20.72 24.85 2.54
CA GLY A 87 -21.18 24.89 3.93
C GLY A 87 -20.54 23.90 4.90
N ALA A 88 -19.58 23.07 4.49
CA ALA A 88 -18.80 22.26 5.44
C ALA A 88 -17.97 23.17 6.37
N ARG A 89 -18.49 23.43 7.59
CA ARG A 89 -17.75 24.09 8.67
C ARG A 89 -16.92 23.04 9.40
N PHE A 90 -15.63 23.29 9.51
CA PHE A 90 -14.72 22.54 10.37
C PHE A 90 -14.81 23.13 11.77
N GLU A 91 -15.21 22.34 12.76
CA GLU A 91 -15.03 22.71 14.16
C GLU A 91 -13.59 22.34 14.57
N GLU A 92 -12.82 23.37 14.92
CA GLU A 92 -11.49 23.23 15.50
C GLU A 92 -11.62 22.57 16.88
N VAL A 93 -10.99 21.41 17.07
CA VAL A 93 -10.89 20.77 18.38
C VAL A 93 -9.73 21.43 19.10
N ALA A 94 -9.99 22.14 20.20
CA ALA A 94 -8.96 22.76 21.02
C ALA A 94 -8.08 21.69 21.70
N ASP A 95 -6.76 21.95 21.74
CA ASP A 95 -5.71 21.12 22.35
C ASP A 95 -5.95 20.79 23.84
#